data_AF-A0A9E1E8Z2-F1
#
_entry.id   AF-A0A9E1E8Z2-F1
#
_cell.length_a   1.000
_cell.length_b   1.000
_cell.length_c   1.000
_cell.angle_alpha   90.00
_cell.angle_beta   90.00
_cell.angle_gamma   90.00
#
_symmetry.space_group_name_H-M   'P 1'
#
loop_
_entity.id
_entity.type
_entity.pdbx_description
1 polymer ?
#
loop_
_entity_poly.entity_id
_entity_poly.type
_entity_poly.pdbx_seq_one_letter_code
_entity_poly.pdbx_strand_id
1 'polypeptide(L)'
;MSNYLYSSNLQKRFDKRELVSISQVEYTFQNIPLDGSQLHKGVVNLVINGYVSFDMFFQKEENGYYLYEDHSGVFEVRIRYNQVAQIIENIILCKKDVDLEIDFIKNGIENFDRRMLVDNVLTSEELRDVHPERLYSEEKLDDLIDTYEDRVDTASDWIDDYDTDSYTRSVMRSKLYEYSRCLNALRAERERRHNLSNFK
;
A
#
# COMPACT_ATOMS: atom_id res chain seq x y z
N MET A 1 -12.07 8.71 22.35
CA MET A 1 -11.62 8.92 20.95
C MET A 1 -12.84 9.04 20.08
N SER A 2 -12.97 10.13 19.34
CA SER A 2 -13.99 10.28 18.30
C SER A 2 -13.41 9.77 16.98
N ASN A 3 -14.21 9.02 16.22
CA ASN A 3 -13.85 8.56 14.89
C ASN A 3 -14.46 9.52 13.87
N TYR A 4 -13.63 10.10 13.02
CA TYR A 4 -14.10 10.93 11.91
C TYR A 4 -14.58 10.04 10.76
N LEU A 5 -15.72 10.42 10.16
CA LEU A 5 -16.16 9.94 8.85
C LEU A 5 -15.87 11.06 7.85
N TYR A 6 -15.09 10.75 6.83
CA TYR A 6 -14.82 11.67 5.73
C TYR A 6 -15.45 11.14 4.44
N SER A 7 -16.28 11.96 3.80
CA SER A 7 -16.79 11.70 2.45
C SER A 7 -16.12 12.63 1.46
N SER A 8 -15.61 12.05 0.37
CA SER A 8 -15.09 12.75 -0.80
C SER A 8 -16.07 12.62 -1.97
N ASN A 9 -16.30 13.72 -2.69
CA ASN A 9 -17.17 13.77 -3.88
C ASN A 9 -16.40 14.11 -5.16
N LEU A 10 -15.09 14.29 -5.07
CA LEU A 10 -14.19 14.50 -6.20
C LEU A 10 -12.89 13.77 -5.93
N GLN A 11 -12.45 12.95 -6.88
CA GLN A 11 -11.18 12.24 -6.79
C GLN A 11 -10.35 12.50 -8.04
N LYS A 12 -9.07 12.77 -7.85
CA LYS A 12 -8.10 12.95 -8.93
C LYS A 12 -7.08 11.83 -8.87
N ARG A 13 -6.96 11.07 -9.97
CA ARG A 13 -5.96 10.02 -10.11
C ARG A 13 -4.74 10.56 -10.83
N PHE A 14 -3.59 10.34 -10.25
CA PHE A 14 -2.30 10.62 -10.82
C PHE A 14 -1.51 9.33 -10.97
N ASP A 15 -1.09 9.03 -12.20
CA ASP A 15 -0.14 7.95 -12.47
C ASP A 15 1.20 8.61 -12.79
N LYS A 16 2.27 8.24 -12.09
CA LYS A 16 3.62 8.83 -12.26
C LYS A 16 3.62 10.37 -12.19
N ARG A 17 2.77 10.93 -11.31
CA ARG A 17 2.57 12.37 -11.10
C ARG A 17 1.84 13.12 -12.23
N GLU A 18 1.34 12.40 -13.23
CA GLU A 18 0.50 12.98 -14.28
C GLU A 18 -0.98 12.73 -13.98
N LEU A 19 -1.82 13.76 -14.05
CA LEU A 19 -3.26 13.61 -13.88
C LEU A 19 -3.81 12.78 -15.05
N VAL A 20 -4.38 11.61 -14.76
CA VAL A 20 -4.89 10.69 -15.79
C VAL A 20 -6.41 10.62 -15.82
N SER A 21 -7.07 10.74 -14.66
CA SER A 21 -8.53 10.66 -14.59
C SER A 21 -9.11 11.35 -13.36
N ILE A 22 -10.40 11.63 -13.43
CA ILE A 22 -11.19 12.26 -12.37
C ILE A 22 -12.47 11.48 -12.17
N SER A 23 -12.88 11.30 -10.92
CA SER A 23 -14.18 10.72 -10.54
C SER A 23 -14.96 11.69 -9.68
N GLN A 24 -16.29 11.63 -9.79
CA GLN A 24 -17.23 12.36 -8.92
C GLN A 24 -18.11 11.41 -8.08
N VAL A 25 -17.74 10.13 -8.00
CA VAL A 25 -18.41 9.16 -7.12
C VAL A 25 -18.07 9.48 -5.66
N GLU A 26 -18.99 9.18 -4.76
CA GLU A 26 -18.75 9.34 -3.33
C GLU A 26 -17.79 8.24 -2.81
N TYR A 27 -16.71 8.66 -2.16
CA TYR A 27 -15.81 7.79 -1.41
C TYR A 27 -15.89 8.11 0.07
N THR A 28 -15.99 7.09 0.91
CA THR A 28 -16.07 7.23 2.36
C THR A 28 -14.84 6.66 3.04
N PHE A 29 -14.33 7.39 4.03
CA PHE A 29 -13.20 7.01 4.87
C PHE A 29 -13.65 7.01 6.32
N GLN A 30 -13.47 5.89 7.00
CA GLN A 30 -13.90 5.68 8.37
C GLN A 30 -12.70 5.44 9.29
N ASN A 31 -12.95 5.50 10.60
CA ASN A 31 -11.96 5.23 11.64
C ASN A 31 -10.72 6.13 11.52
N ILE A 32 -10.91 7.42 11.31
CA ILE A 32 -9.83 8.41 11.42
C ILE A 32 -9.87 9.00 12.83
N PRO A 33 -9.03 8.51 13.78
CA PRO A 33 -9.12 8.91 15.18
C PRO A 33 -8.54 10.29 15.41
N LEU A 34 -9.23 11.06 16.25
CA LEU A 34 -8.76 12.32 16.80
C LEU A 34 -8.25 12.12 18.23
N ASP A 35 -7.13 12.77 18.54
CA ASP A 35 -6.62 12.98 19.89
C ASP A 35 -6.84 14.45 20.29
N GLY A 36 -8.00 14.71 20.90
CA GLY A 36 -8.47 16.07 21.19
C GLY A 36 -8.74 16.85 19.90
N SER A 37 -7.89 17.83 19.60
CA SER A 37 -7.97 18.69 18.40
C SER A 37 -6.94 18.34 17.32
N GLN A 38 -6.23 17.22 17.45
CA GLN A 38 -5.24 16.75 16.48
C GLN A 38 -5.60 15.37 15.96
N LEU A 39 -5.06 15.01 14.79
CA LEU A 39 -5.11 13.62 14.33
C LEU A 39 -4.23 12.75 15.22
N HIS A 40 -4.71 11.54 15.50
CA HIS A 40 -4.01 10.58 16.33
C HIS A 40 -2.66 10.16 15.70
N LYS A 41 -1.59 10.21 16.48
CA LYS A 41 -0.22 9.88 16.04
C LYS A 41 0.19 8.43 16.34
N GLY A 42 -0.76 7.51 16.28
CA GLY A 42 -0.55 6.08 16.56
C GLY A 42 -0.99 5.19 15.40
N VAL A 43 -1.47 4.00 15.74
CA VAL A 43 -1.97 3.02 14.76
C VAL A 43 -3.44 3.30 14.46
N VAL A 44 -3.79 3.28 13.17
CA VAL A 44 -5.13 3.59 12.67
C VAL A 44 -5.58 2.50 11.70
N ASN A 45 -6.74 1.90 11.95
CA ASN A 45 -7.37 1.00 10.99
C ASN A 45 -8.23 1.81 10.03
N LEU A 46 -7.65 2.28 8.92
CA LEU A 46 -8.37 3.09 7.94
C LEU A 46 -9.26 2.18 7.09
N VAL A 47 -10.53 2.57 6.92
CA VAL A 47 -11.49 1.83 6.08
C VAL A 47 -11.95 2.70 4.92
N ILE A 48 -11.85 2.20 3.69
CA ILE A 48 -12.28 2.86 2.46
C ILE A 48 -13.52 2.14 1.91
N ASN A 49 -14.62 2.88 1.75
CA ASN A 49 -15.91 2.40 1.22
C ASN A 49 -16.48 1.14 1.90
N GLY A 50 -16.05 0.84 3.13
CA GLY A 50 -16.54 -0.30 3.90
C GLY A 50 -16.09 -1.68 3.43
N TYR A 51 -15.23 -1.80 2.41
CA TYR A 51 -14.77 -3.10 1.88
C TYR A 51 -13.25 -3.28 1.81
N VAL A 52 -12.45 -2.22 1.97
CA VAL A 52 -11.00 -2.33 2.20
C VAL A 52 -10.64 -1.69 3.53
N SER A 53 -9.87 -2.41 4.34
CA SER A 53 -9.30 -1.91 5.59
C SER A 53 -7.84 -2.30 5.70
N PHE A 54 -6.99 -1.41 6.15
CA PHE A 54 -5.60 -1.73 6.48
C PHE A 54 -5.12 -0.90 7.67
N ASP A 55 -4.19 -1.48 8.42
CA ASP A 55 -3.58 -0.83 9.57
C ASP A 55 -2.46 0.10 9.11
N MET A 56 -2.51 1.32 9.63
CA MET A 56 -1.64 2.41 9.24
C MET A 56 -0.93 2.98 10.46
N PHE A 57 0.36 3.28 10.31
CA PHE A 57 1.25 3.76 11.35
C PHE A 57 1.64 5.19 11.04
N PHE A 58 1.40 6.10 11.99
CA PHE A 58 1.87 7.47 11.87
C PHE A 58 3.40 7.51 11.73
N GLN A 59 3.87 8.22 10.71
CA GLN A 59 5.29 8.41 10.44
C GLN A 59 5.75 9.80 10.90
N LYS A 60 5.12 10.84 10.35
CA LYS A 60 5.52 12.24 10.58
C LYS A 60 4.43 13.22 10.14
N GLU A 61 4.60 14.47 10.55
CA GLU A 61 3.90 15.61 9.98
C GLU A 61 4.83 16.36 9.01
N GLU A 62 4.34 16.66 7.81
CA GLU A 62 5.11 17.38 6.80
C GLU A 62 4.18 18.24 5.93
N ASN A 63 4.50 19.52 5.74
CA ASN A 63 3.72 20.44 4.89
C ASN A 63 2.20 20.48 5.18
N GLY A 64 1.83 20.35 6.46
CA GLY A 64 0.43 20.33 6.90
C GLY A 64 -0.31 19.00 6.68
N TYR A 65 0.41 17.95 6.27
CA TYR A 65 -0.12 16.59 6.17
C TYR A 65 0.38 15.73 7.33
N TYR A 66 -0.52 14.89 7.85
CA TYR A 66 -0.20 13.75 8.70
C TYR A 66 0.04 12.56 7.78
N LEU A 67 1.25 12.01 7.80
CA LEU A 67 1.65 10.89 6.97
C LEU A 67 1.54 9.60 7.77
N TYR A 68 0.85 8.64 7.18
CA TYR A 68 0.69 7.30 7.70
C TYR A 68 1.15 6.30 6.65
N GLU A 69 1.77 5.20 7.07
CA GLU A 69 2.20 4.11 6.18
C GLU A 69 1.68 2.77 6.68
N ASP A 70 1.43 1.83 5.78
CA ASP A 70 1.09 0.46 6.15
C ASP A 70 2.34 -0.39 6.45
N HIS A 71 2.14 -1.60 6.97
CA HIS A 71 3.24 -2.52 7.29
C HIS A 71 4.09 -2.93 6.08
N SER A 72 3.50 -2.96 4.88
CA SER A 72 4.24 -3.34 3.67
C SER A 72 5.12 -2.20 3.14
N GLY A 73 4.83 -0.96 3.55
CA GLY A 73 5.45 0.25 3.02
C GLY A 73 4.95 0.62 1.62
N VAL A 74 4.00 -0.12 1.06
CA VAL A 74 3.42 0.13 -0.27
C VAL A 74 2.39 1.25 -0.23
N PHE A 75 1.59 1.30 0.83
CA PHE A 75 0.57 2.32 0.98
C PHE A 75 1.02 3.42 1.92
N GLU A 76 0.85 4.65 1.46
CA GLU A 76 0.96 5.84 2.28
C GLU A 76 -0.34 6.63 2.19
N VAL A 77 -0.88 7.06 3.32
CA VAL A 77 -2.04 7.96 3.37
C VAL A 77 -1.59 9.26 4.00
N ARG A 78 -1.87 10.35 3.29
CA ARG A 78 -1.62 11.72 3.76
C ARG A 78 -2.95 12.36 4.06
N ILE A 79 -3.14 12.81 5.30
CA ILE A 79 -4.38 13.48 5.71
C ILE A 79 -4.07 14.94 6.03
N ARG A 80 -4.74 15.87 5.35
CA ARG A 80 -4.70 17.29 5.72
C ARG A 80 -5.88 17.59 6.63
N TYR A 81 -5.57 17.99 7.86
CA TYR A 81 -6.57 18.30 8.86
C TYR A 81 -6.45 19.76 9.31
N ASN A 82 -7.53 20.50 9.12
CA ASN A 82 -7.66 21.87 9.60
C ASN A 82 -8.03 21.86 11.08
N GLN A 83 -7.05 22.10 11.96
CA GLN A 83 -7.26 22.05 13.41
C GLN A 83 -8.25 23.12 13.91
N VAL A 84 -8.34 24.28 13.25
CA VAL A 84 -9.22 25.39 13.66
C VAL A 84 -10.67 25.07 13.31
N ALA A 85 -10.92 24.66 12.07
CA ALA A 85 -12.24 24.30 11.60
C ALA A 85 -12.68 22.88 12.02
N GLN A 86 -11.75 22.08 12.55
CA GLN A 86 -11.94 20.67 12.90
C GLN A 86 -12.49 19.82 11.74
N ILE A 87 -11.93 20.05 10.55
CA ILE A 87 -12.31 19.34 9.33
C ILE A 87 -11.10 18.73 8.63
N ILE A 88 -11.30 17.55 8.05
CA ILE A 88 -10.37 17.01 7.06
C ILE A 88 -10.62 17.75 5.74
N GLU A 89 -9.57 18.32 5.17
CA GLU A 89 -9.63 19.05 3.89
C GLU A 89 -9.56 18.06 2.73
N ASN A 90 -8.51 17.23 2.72
CA ASN A 90 -8.35 16.15 1.76
C ASN A 90 -7.60 14.94 2.36
N ILE A 91 -7.77 13.81 1.70
CA ILE A 91 -7.02 12.57 1.96
C ILE A 91 -6.33 12.20 0.65
N ILE A 92 -5.04 11.92 0.71
CA ILE A 92 -4.27 11.44 -0.44
C ILE A 92 -3.86 10.00 -0.15
N LEU A 93 -4.24 9.08 -1.03
CA LEU A 93 -3.75 7.70 -1.03
C LEU A 93 -2.63 7.57 -2.05
N CYS A 94 -1.45 7.15 -1.61
CA CYS A 94 -0.33 6.82 -2.47
C CYS A 94 -0.07 5.32 -2.43
N LYS A 95 0.06 4.71 -3.61
CA LYS A 95 0.47 3.32 -3.80
C LYS A 95 1.83 3.32 -4.50
N LYS A 96 2.88 3.19 -3.70
CA LYS A 96 4.29 3.47 -4.07
C LYS A 96 4.85 2.47 -5.08
N ASP A 97 4.40 1.22 -5.06
CA ASP A 97 4.93 0.16 -5.92
C ASP A 97 4.55 0.32 -7.41
N VAL A 98 3.59 1.22 -7.72
CA VAL A 98 3.16 1.54 -9.08
C VAL A 98 3.12 3.06 -9.36
N ASP A 99 3.69 3.89 -8.49
CA ASP A 99 3.68 5.35 -8.59
C ASP A 99 2.27 5.94 -8.80
N LEU A 100 1.28 5.42 -8.07
CA LEU A 100 -0.11 5.86 -8.11
C LEU A 100 -0.39 6.80 -6.93
N GLU A 101 -1.04 7.92 -7.20
CA GLU A 101 -1.57 8.84 -6.19
C GLU A 101 -3.03 9.17 -6.49
N ILE A 102 -3.88 9.16 -5.47
CA ILE A 102 -5.29 9.54 -5.58
C ILE A 102 -5.60 10.58 -4.51
N ASP A 103 -5.98 11.77 -4.95
CA ASP A 103 -6.40 12.87 -4.09
C ASP A 103 -7.92 12.88 -3.95
N PHE A 104 -8.40 12.61 -2.73
CA PHE A 104 -9.80 12.58 -2.35
C PHE A 104 -10.20 13.91 -1.71
N ILE A 105 -11.06 14.65 -2.40
CA ILE A 105 -11.49 16.00 -2.04
C ILE A 105 -12.98 16.00 -1.67
N LYS A 106 -13.34 16.70 -0.58
CA LYS A 106 -14.71 16.74 -0.04
C LYS A 106 -15.69 17.46 -0.96
N ASN A 107 -15.29 18.65 -1.40
CA ASN A 107 -16.10 19.53 -2.24
C ASN A 107 -15.24 20.01 -3.41
N GLY A 108 -15.69 19.76 -4.64
CA GLY A 108 -14.98 20.22 -5.82
C GLY A 108 -15.95 20.50 -6.97
N ILE A 109 -16.33 21.76 -7.13
CA ILE A 109 -16.75 22.28 -8.43
C ILE A 109 -15.46 22.83 -9.05
N GLU A 110 -14.75 21.97 -9.77
CA GLU A 110 -13.58 22.38 -10.52
C GLU A 110 -13.88 22.33 -12.02
N ASN A 111 -13.33 23.29 -12.77
CA ASN A 111 -13.33 23.23 -14.23
C ASN A 111 -12.24 22.25 -14.66
N PHE A 112 -12.63 21.00 -14.90
CA PHE A 112 -11.77 19.97 -15.49
C PHE A 112 -12.25 19.57 -16.88
N ASP A 113 -11.34 19.01 -17.68
CA ASP A 113 -11.71 18.43 -18.97
C ASP A 113 -12.63 17.22 -18.71
N ARG A 114 -13.88 17.32 -19.17
CA ARG A 114 -14.88 16.25 -19.02
C ARG A 114 -14.46 14.93 -19.66
N ARG A 115 -13.50 14.96 -20.60
CA ARG A 115 -12.92 13.73 -21.19
C ARG A 115 -12.14 12.88 -20.19
N MET A 116 -11.70 13.48 -19.08
CA MET A 116 -10.99 12.77 -18.01
C MET A 116 -11.94 12.14 -16.99
N LEU A 117 -13.25 12.37 -17.12
CA LEU A 117 -14.23 11.85 -16.18
C LEU A 117 -14.40 10.35 -16.39
N VAL A 118 -14.26 9.59 -15.31
CA VAL A 118 -14.47 8.15 -15.25
C VAL A 118 -15.42 7.82 -14.10
N ASP A 119 -16.06 6.65 -14.16
CA ASP A 119 -16.96 6.21 -13.10
C ASP A 119 -16.22 5.97 -11.79
N ASN A 120 -15.03 5.35 -11.83
CA ASN A 120 -14.21 5.10 -10.65
C ASN A 120 -12.74 5.32 -10.96
N VAL A 121 -12.02 5.95 -10.02
CA VAL A 121 -10.57 6.14 -10.09
C VAL A 121 -9.78 5.00 -9.44
N LEU A 122 -10.46 4.16 -8.67
CA LEU A 122 -9.85 3.13 -7.84
C LEU A 122 -10.75 1.90 -7.76
N THR A 123 -10.16 0.72 -7.97
CA THR A 123 -10.84 -0.56 -7.81
C THR A 123 -10.38 -1.29 -6.54
N SER A 124 -11.17 -2.26 -6.06
CA SER A 124 -10.77 -3.11 -4.93
C SER A 124 -9.59 -4.02 -5.26
N GLU A 125 -9.43 -4.40 -6.53
CA GLU A 125 -8.33 -5.26 -6.99
C GLU A 125 -7.01 -4.50 -6.91
N GLU A 126 -6.97 -3.26 -7.41
CA GLU A 126 -5.79 -2.37 -7.29
C GLU A 126 -5.37 -2.14 -5.83
N LEU A 127 -6.31 -2.16 -4.88
CA LEU A 127 -6.00 -2.05 -3.45
C LEU A 127 -5.48 -3.36 -2.83
N ARG A 128 -5.79 -4.51 -3.42
CA ARG A 128 -5.38 -5.83 -2.93
C ARG A 128 -4.04 -6.28 -3.52
N ASP A 129 -3.71 -5.80 -4.71
CA ASP A 129 -2.49 -6.16 -5.43
C ASP A 129 -1.28 -5.35 -4.90
N VAL A 130 -0.61 -5.91 -3.90
CA VAL A 130 0.49 -5.29 -3.17
C VAL A 130 1.81 -5.98 -3.49
N HIS A 131 2.78 -5.22 -4.00
CA HIS A 131 4.09 -5.71 -4.43
C HIS A 131 5.24 -4.95 -3.74
N PRO A 132 5.56 -5.25 -2.48
CA PRO A 132 6.60 -4.54 -1.73
C PRO A 132 7.99 -4.69 -2.36
N GLU A 133 8.24 -5.80 -3.06
CA GLU A 133 9.48 -6.10 -3.77
C GLU A 133 9.85 -5.04 -4.82
N ARG A 134 8.86 -4.32 -5.37
CA ARG A 134 9.09 -3.22 -6.31
C ARG A 134 9.76 -2.00 -5.69
N LEU A 135 9.70 -1.88 -4.36
CA LEU A 135 10.28 -0.76 -3.61
C LEU A 135 11.74 -1.02 -3.21
N TYR A 136 12.25 -2.24 -3.37
CA TYR A 136 13.60 -2.58 -2.95
C TYR A 136 14.64 -2.01 -3.92
N SER A 137 15.78 -1.54 -3.39
CA SER A 137 16.96 -1.29 -4.22
C SER A 137 17.42 -2.58 -4.91
N GLU A 138 18.18 -2.48 -6.00
CA GLU A 138 18.78 -3.66 -6.66
C GLU A 138 19.57 -4.51 -5.66
N GLU A 139 20.47 -3.88 -4.90
CA GLU A 139 21.28 -4.53 -3.86
C GLU A 139 20.41 -5.32 -2.86
N LYS A 140 19.35 -4.68 -2.32
CA LYS A 140 18.46 -5.35 -1.37
C LYS A 140 17.67 -6.49 -2.03
N LEU A 141 17.29 -6.34 -3.30
CA LEU A 141 16.56 -7.37 -4.03
C LEU A 141 17.44 -8.61 -4.21
N ASP A 142 18.69 -8.44 -4.62
CA ASP A 142 19.65 -9.53 -4.81
C ASP A 142 20.00 -10.20 -3.47
N ASP A 143 20.31 -9.43 -2.43
CA ASP A 143 20.58 -9.96 -1.08
C ASP A 143 19.42 -10.83 -0.55
N LEU A 144 18.18 -10.39 -0.80
CA LEU A 144 16.99 -11.15 -0.40
C LEU A 144 16.80 -12.39 -1.26
N ILE A 145 17.11 -12.35 -2.56
CA ILE A 145 17.05 -13.54 -3.41
C ILE A 145 18.01 -14.60 -2.87
N ASP A 146 19.27 -14.25 -2.65
CA ASP A 146 20.29 -15.17 -2.12
C ASP A 146 19.86 -15.74 -0.75
N THR A 147 19.39 -14.87 0.14
CA THR A 147 18.89 -15.28 1.46
C THR A 147 17.73 -16.29 1.38
N TYR A 148 16.81 -16.09 0.43
CA TYR A 148 15.65 -16.98 0.29
C TYR A 148 15.97 -18.25 -0.50
N GLU A 149 16.98 -18.24 -1.38
CA GLU A 149 17.56 -19.45 -1.98
C GLU A 149 18.15 -20.34 -0.89
N ASP A 150 19.02 -19.81 -0.03
CA ASP A 150 19.60 -20.55 1.09
C ASP A 150 18.54 -21.15 2.03
N ARG A 151 17.45 -20.40 2.29
CA ARG A 151 16.34 -20.86 3.15
C ARG A 151 15.52 -21.97 2.51
N VAL A 152 15.30 -21.91 1.19
CA VAL A 152 14.61 -22.97 0.44
C VAL A 152 15.44 -24.24 0.46
N ASP A 153 16.75 -24.13 0.22
CA ASP A 153 17.67 -25.27 0.24
C ASP A 153 17.73 -25.89 1.65
N THR A 154 17.96 -25.06 2.67
CA THR A 154 17.98 -25.52 4.08
C THR A 154 16.66 -26.19 4.47
N ALA A 155 15.51 -25.60 4.15
CA ALA A 155 14.22 -26.18 4.50
C ALA A 155 13.98 -27.52 3.78
N SER A 156 14.45 -27.65 2.53
CA SER A 156 14.37 -28.89 1.77
C SER A 156 15.24 -29.98 2.40
N ASP A 157 16.47 -29.65 2.79
CA ASP A 157 17.38 -30.58 3.47
C ASP A 157 16.76 -31.14 4.77
N TRP A 158 16.14 -30.29 5.60
CA TRP A 158 15.43 -30.74 6.81
C TRP A 158 14.22 -31.64 6.52
N ILE A 159 13.56 -31.46 5.38
CA ILE A 159 12.41 -32.30 5.00
C ILE A 159 12.87 -33.68 4.56
N ASP A 160 13.97 -33.72 3.79
CA ASP A 160 14.51 -34.94 3.20
C ASP A 160 15.39 -35.74 4.18
N ASP A 161 15.87 -35.10 5.24
CA ASP A 161 16.60 -35.78 6.31
C ASP A 161 15.72 -36.84 7.01
N TYR A 162 16.24 -38.07 7.01
CA TYR A 162 15.61 -39.25 7.59
C TYR A 162 15.50 -39.17 9.11
N ASP A 163 16.45 -38.50 9.78
CA ASP A 163 16.51 -38.40 11.24
C ASP A 163 15.62 -37.28 11.79
N THR A 164 15.13 -36.38 10.93
CA THR A 164 14.23 -35.31 11.34
C THR A 164 12.86 -35.85 11.75
N ASP A 165 12.33 -35.38 12.88
CA ASP A 165 11.04 -35.86 13.38
C ASP A 165 9.85 -35.37 12.50
N SER A 166 8.72 -36.06 12.59
CA SER A 166 7.54 -35.76 11.76
C SER A 166 6.96 -34.36 11.97
N TYR A 167 7.09 -33.78 13.17
CA TYR A 167 6.58 -32.44 13.44
C TYR A 167 7.47 -31.41 12.77
N THR A 168 8.79 -31.53 12.92
CA THR A 168 9.76 -30.64 12.27
C THR A 168 9.62 -30.66 10.75
N ARG A 169 9.47 -31.85 10.13
CA ARG A 169 9.20 -31.93 8.67
C ARG A 169 7.92 -31.19 8.26
N SER A 170 6.86 -31.29 9.05
CA SER A 170 5.60 -30.59 8.75
C SER A 170 5.77 -29.07 8.81
N VAL A 171 6.49 -28.56 9.82
CA VAL A 171 6.80 -27.13 9.95
C VAL A 171 7.64 -26.67 8.76
N MET A 172 8.68 -27.44 8.41
CA MET A 172 9.57 -27.08 7.30
C MET A 172 8.85 -27.12 5.95
N ARG A 173 7.88 -28.02 5.73
CA ARG A 173 7.03 -27.98 4.52
C ARG A 173 6.23 -26.68 4.41
N SER A 174 5.65 -26.23 5.52
CA SER A 174 4.94 -24.94 5.56
C SER A 174 5.89 -23.77 5.27
N LYS A 175 7.10 -23.80 5.85
CA LYS A 175 8.11 -22.76 5.63
C LYS A 175 8.67 -22.78 4.22
N LEU A 176 8.94 -23.95 3.66
CA LEU A 176 9.38 -24.12 2.28
C LEU A 176 8.39 -23.49 1.30
N TYR A 177 7.07 -23.68 1.52
CA TYR A 177 6.05 -23.03 0.72
C TYR A 177 6.11 -21.50 0.82
N GLU A 178 6.19 -20.96 2.05
CA GLU A 178 6.32 -19.51 2.27
C GLU A 178 7.58 -18.94 1.60
N TYR A 179 8.74 -19.59 1.80
CA TYR A 179 10.02 -19.17 1.26
C TYR A 179 10.04 -19.24 -0.26
N SER A 180 9.54 -20.33 -0.85
CA SER A 180 9.46 -20.49 -2.30
C SER A 180 8.55 -19.43 -2.92
N ARG A 181 7.40 -19.13 -2.27
CA ARG A 181 6.50 -18.08 -2.74
C ARG A 181 7.18 -16.71 -2.73
N CYS A 182 7.86 -16.36 -1.64
CA CYS A 182 8.61 -15.10 -1.55
C CYS A 182 9.75 -15.05 -2.60
N LEU A 183 10.54 -16.12 -2.72
CA LEU A 183 11.63 -16.21 -3.69
C LEU A 183 11.13 -16.02 -5.13
N ASN A 184 9.99 -16.63 -5.48
CA ASN A 184 9.39 -16.48 -6.80
C ASN A 184 8.95 -15.03 -7.07
N ALA A 185 8.39 -14.33 -6.08
CA ALA A 185 8.03 -12.92 -6.24
C ALA A 185 9.26 -12.04 -6.46
N LEU A 186 10.33 -12.25 -5.68
CA LEU A 186 11.59 -11.51 -5.81
C LEU A 186 12.25 -11.75 -7.18
N ARG A 187 12.31 -13.01 -7.63
CA ARG A 187 12.86 -13.38 -8.96
C ARG A 187 12.02 -12.79 -10.09
N ALA A 188 10.69 -12.82 -9.99
CA ALA A 188 9.81 -12.21 -10.98
C ALA A 188 10.02 -10.70 -11.08
N GLU A 189 10.24 -10.02 -9.94
CA GLU A 189 10.57 -8.60 -9.94
C GLU A 189 11.93 -8.32 -10.60
N ARG A 190 12.97 -9.10 -10.29
CA ARG A 190 14.28 -8.97 -10.94
C ARG A 190 14.16 -9.15 -12.46
N GLU A 191 13.42 -10.16 -12.91
CA GLU A 191 13.15 -10.39 -14.34
C GLU A 191 12.39 -9.21 -14.98
N ARG A 192 11.37 -8.68 -14.30
CA ARG A 192 10.63 -7.50 -14.75
C ARG A 192 11.55 -6.30 -14.97
N ARG A 193 12.47 -6.04 -14.04
CA ARG A 193 13.44 -4.92 -14.14
C ARG A 193 14.42 -5.13 -15.29
N HIS A 194 14.95 -6.33 -15.48
CA HIS A 194 15.82 -6.65 -16.63
C HIS A 194 15.10 -6.50 -17.97
N ASN A 195 13.85 -6.95 -18.06
CA ASN A 195 13.07 -6.79 -19.28
C ASN A 195 12.85 -5.30 -19.58
N LEU A 196 12.53 -4.47 -18.58
CA LEU A 196 12.39 -3.03 -18.75
C LEU A 196 13.69 -2.32 -19.18
N SER A 197 14.86 -2.78 -18.72
CA SER A 197 16.15 -2.23 -19.19
C SER A 197 16.45 -2.57 -20.65
N ASN A 198 15.97 -3.71 -21.16
CA ASN A 198 16.17 -4.12 -22.55
C ASN A 198 15.28 -3.35 -23.55
N PHE A 199 14.27 -2.61 -23.08
CA PHE A 199 13.40 -1.77 -23.91
C PHE A 199 13.80 -0.28 -23.91
N LYS A 200 14.87 0.10 -23.21
CA LYS A 200 15.42 1.47 -23.20
C LYS A 200 16.71 1.54 -24.00
#